data_AF-A0AAF0CDG1-F1
#
_entry.id   AF-A0AAF0CDG1-F1
#
_cell.length_a   1.000
_cell.length_b   1.000
_cell.length_c   1.000
_cell.angle_alpha   90.00
_cell.angle_beta   90.00
_cell.angle_gamma   90.00
#
_symmetry.space_group_name_H-M   'P 1'
#
loop_
_entity.id
_entity.type
_entity.pdbx_description
1 polymer ?
#
loop_
_entity_poly.entity_id
_entity_poly.type
_entity_poly.pdbx_seq_one_letter_code
_entity_poly.pdbx_strand_id
1 'polypeptide(L)'
;MNNSLIQKVVGIVRQKLKEQENLPGHSHKTIEQILNESGICGLGPQPMAEFRAEIYHALGLGLCQPGTLKESLQGFILDYDVFSVSELRYYFPGDKEAELFSHLTELGYVLKTLVGEPEPVWRPKGMQRHTIQRKLKARKRIGSPEYLAYLSYKPPQRKDTTVRH
;
A
#
# COMPACT_ATOMS: atom_id res chain seq x y z
N MET A 1 -7.24 -12.68 -1.41
CA MET A 1 -8.38 -11.90 -0.89
C MET A 1 -9.67 -12.28 -1.62
N ASN A 2 -10.86 -11.88 -1.13
CA ASN A 2 -12.14 -12.24 -1.77
C ASN A 2 -12.33 -11.47 -3.08
N ASN A 3 -12.15 -12.16 -4.22
CA ASN A 3 -12.19 -11.56 -5.56
C ASN A 3 -13.49 -10.77 -5.83
N SER A 4 -14.63 -11.20 -5.27
CA SER A 4 -15.90 -10.47 -5.42
C SER A 4 -15.90 -9.09 -4.77
N LEU A 5 -15.23 -8.93 -3.62
CA LEU A 5 -15.14 -7.63 -2.93
C LEU A 5 -14.26 -6.66 -3.71
N ILE A 6 -13.10 -7.13 -4.19
CA ILE A 6 -12.16 -6.34 -4.99
C ILE A 6 -12.88 -5.78 -6.21
N GLN A 7 -13.57 -6.62 -6.98
CA GLN A 7 -14.28 -6.17 -8.19
C GLN A 7 -15.37 -5.12 -7.90
N LYS A 8 -16.10 -5.27 -6.78
CA LYS A 8 -17.09 -4.27 -6.37
C LYS A 8 -16.43 -2.93 -6.05
N VAL A 9 -15.34 -2.95 -5.29
CA VAL A 9 -14.61 -1.73 -4.93
C VAL A 9 -13.95 -1.09 -6.15
N VAL A 10 -13.39 -1.88 -7.07
CA VAL A 10 -12.90 -1.39 -8.38
C VAL A 10 -14.02 -0.67 -9.14
N GLY A 11 -15.24 -1.23 -9.17
CA GLY A 11 -16.40 -0.57 -9.76
C GLY A 11 -16.71 0.78 -9.14
N ILE A 12 -16.70 0.86 -7.79
CA ILE A 12 -16.89 2.12 -7.05
C ILE A 12 -15.79 3.13 -7.40
N VAL A 13 -14.52 2.70 -7.38
CA VAL A 13 -13.39 3.57 -7.68
C VAL A 13 -13.46 4.09 -9.12
N ARG A 14 -13.71 3.23 -10.11
CA ARG A 14 -13.88 3.66 -11.51
C ARG A 14 -14.99 4.68 -11.67
N GLN A 15 -16.14 4.41 -11.06
CA GLN A 15 -17.28 5.32 -11.12
C GLN A 15 -16.94 6.67 -10.49
N LYS A 16 -16.29 6.68 -9.32
CA LYS A 16 -15.87 7.91 -8.64
C LYS A 16 -14.82 8.68 -9.43
N LEU A 17 -13.83 8.01 -10.01
CA LEU A 17 -12.82 8.68 -10.85
C LEU A 17 -13.48 9.34 -12.06
N LYS A 18 -14.43 8.65 -12.72
CA LYS A 18 -15.18 9.20 -13.85
C LYS A 18 -16.06 10.40 -13.46
N GLU A 19 -16.74 10.35 -12.32
CA GLU A 19 -17.54 11.47 -11.81
C GLU A 19 -16.71 12.75 -11.62
N GLN A 20 -15.43 12.59 -11.28
CA GLN A 20 -14.52 13.70 -11.00
C GLN A 20 -13.93 14.34 -12.23
N GLU A 21 -13.97 13.70 -13.41
CA GLU A 21 -13.46 14.29 -14.67
C GLU A 21 -14.12 15.63 -15.02
N ASN A 22 -15.35 15.85 -14.54
CA ASN A 22 -16.12 17.09 -14.75
C ASN A 22 -15.97 18.10 -13.60
N LEU A 23 -15.20 17.79 -12.56
CA LEU A 23 -14.97 18.64 -11.40
C LEU A 23 -13.62 19.36 -11.50
N PRO A 24 -13.48 20.55 -10.89
CA PRO A 24 -12.17 21.20 -10.77
C PRO A 24 -11.18 20.32 -10.01
N GLY A 25 -9.92 20.31 -10.45
CA GLY A 25 -8.88 19.38 -9.96
C GLY A 25 -8.64 19.42 -8.44
N HIS A 26 -8.85 20.56 -7.78
CA HIS A 26 -8.75 20.67 -6.32
C HIS A 26 -9.82 19.88 -5.55
N SER A 27 -10.89 19.46 -6.25
CA SER A 27 -11.98 18.65 -5.69
C SER A 27 -11.78 17.16 -5.98
N HIS A 28 -10.69 16.80 -6.68
CA HIS A 28 -10.39 15.42 -6.98
C HIS A 28 -9.90 14.73 -5.71
N LYS A 29 -10.51 13.59 -5.42
CA LYS A 29 -10.15 12.65 -4.39
C LYS A 29 -9.16 11.64 -4.95
N THR A 30 -8.16 11.31 -4.14
CA THR A 30 -7.26 10.21 -4.45
C THR A 30 -7.98 8.86 -4.32
N ILE A 31 -7.41 7.80 -4.89
CA ILE A 31 -7.95 6.44 -4.74
C ILE A 31 -8.03 6.08 -3.25
N GLU A 32 -7.01 6.41 -2.47
CA GLU A 32 -6.96 6.19 -1.02
C GLU A 32 -8.13 6.85 -0.28
N GLN A 33 -8.49 8.08 -0.64
CA GLN A 33 -9.63 8.79 -0.07
C GLN A 33 -10.95 8.12 -0.46
N ILE A 34 -11.11 7.71 -1.73
CA ILE A 34 -12.28 6.95 -2.19
C ILE A 34 -12.40 5.62 -1.44
N LEU A 35 -11.29 4.92 -1.19
CA LEU A 35 -11.28 3.66 -0.44
C LEU A 35 -11.71 3.85 1.02
N ASN A 36 -11.22 4.92 1.68
CA ASN A 36 -11.64 5.26 3.04
C ASN A 36 -13.14 5.57 3.12
N GLU A 37 -13.68 6.32 2.15
CA GLU A 37 -15.11 6.64 2.06
C GLU A 37 -15.98 5.42 1.76
N SER A 38 -15.41 4.42 1.09
CA SER A 38 -16.07 3.13 0.84
C SER A 38 -16.10 2.22 2.08
N GLY A 39 -15.58 2.68 3.22
CA GLY A 39 -15.61 1.97 4.50
C GLY A 39 -14.49 0.93 4.66
N ILE A 40 -13.48 0.91 3.78
CA ILE A 40 -12.33 0.01 3.91
C ILE A 40 -11.46 0.48 5.06
N CYS A 41 -11.49 -0.23 6.18
CA CYS A 41 -10.80 0.13 7.41
C CYS A 41 -10.59 -1.08 8.33
N GLY A 42 -9.91 -0.88 9.46
CA GLY A 42 -9.74 -1.90 10.50
C GLY A 42 -8.74 -3.02 10.14
N LEU A 43 -8.10 -2.91 8.99
CA LEU A 43 -7.00 -3.76 8.55
C LEU A 43 -5.66 -3.13 8.98
N GLY A 44 -4.65 -3.98 9.23
CA GLY A 44 -3.28 -3.50 9.45
C GLY A 44 -2.66 -2.89 8.17
N PRO A 45 -1.51 -2.20 8.28
CA PRO A 45 -0.89 -1.50 7.15
C PRO A 45 -0.59 -2.41 5.95
N GLN A 46 -0.04 -3.61 6.18
CA GLN A 46 0.23 -4.55 5.10
C GLN A 46 -1.05 -4.97 4.36
N PRO A 47 -2.10 -5.52 5.02
CA PRO A 47 -3.33 -5.87 4.31
C PRO A 47 -4.02 -4.70 3.61
N MET A 48 -3.96 -3.48 4.18
CA MET A 48 -4.46 -2.26 3.50
C MET A 48 -3.66 -1.99 2.21
N ALA A 49 -2.33 -2.05 2.29
CA ALA A 49 -1.45 -1.82 1.15
C ALA A 49 -1.66 -2.85 0.03
N GLU A 50 -1.80 -4.13 0.38
CA GLU A 50 -2.09 -5.21 -0.57
C GLU A 50 -3.47 -5.06 -1.19
N PHE A 51 -4.49 -4.71 -0.40
CA PHE A 51 -5.83 -4.46 -0.92
C PHE A 51 -5.82 -3.32 -1.94
N ARG A 52 -5.19 -2.19 -1.59
CA ARG A 52 -4.98 -1.08 -2.53
C ARG A 52 -4.26 -1.56 -3.79
N ALA A 53 -3.25 -2.42 -3.66
CA ALA A 53 -2.50 -2.87 -4.81
C ALA A 53 -3.33 -3.70 -5.80
N GLU A 54 -4.21 -4.56 -5.30
CA GLU A 54 -5.18 -5.29 -6.13
C GLU A 54 -6.13 -4.33 -6.87
N ILE A 55 -6.53 -3.22 -6.25
CA ILE A 55 -7.35 -2.18 -6.91
C ILE A 55 -6.55 -1.52 -8.04
N TYR A 56 -5.32 -1.07 -7.78
CA TYR A 56 -4.46 -0.46 -8.80
C TYR A 56 -4.21 -1.41 -9.98
N HIS A 57 -3.91 -2.68 -9.68
CA HIS A 57 -3.74 -3.73 -10.68
C HIS A 57 -4.98 -3.87 -11.58
N ALA A 58 -6.16 -3.99 -10.97
CA ALA A 58 -7.42 -4.14 -11.71
C ALA A 58 -7.82 -2.89 -12.51
N LEU A 59 -7.31 -1.72 -12.12
CA LEU A 59 -7.45 -0.47 -12.88
C LEU A 59 -6.41 -0.31 -14.00
N GLY A 60 -5.36 -1.16 -14.03
CA GLY A 60 -4.23 -1.00 -14.94
C GLY A 60 -3.35 0.21 -14.61
N LEU A 61 -3.36 0.66 -13.35
CA LEU A 61 -2.65 1.86 -12.90
C LEU A 61 -1.40 1.50 -12.11
N GLY A 62 -0.33 2.29 -12.32
CA GLY A 62 0.91 2.17 -11.56
C GLY A 62 1.57 0.78 -11.65
N LEU A 63 1.43 0.15 -12.82
CA LEU A 63 2.16 -1.05 -13.22
C LEU A 63 3.50 -0.64 -13.82
N CYS A 64 4.56 -1.38 -13.52
CA CYS A 64 5.80 -1.27 -14.29
C CYS A 64 5.54 -1.65 -15.75
N GLN A 65 6.33 -1.06 -16.67
CA GLN A 65 6.29 -1.50 -18.06
C GLN A 65 6.69 -2.99 -18.13
N PRO A 66 6.11 -3.77 -19.06
CA PRO A 66 6.43 -5.18 -19.19
C PRO A 66 7.95 -5.41 -19.26
N GLY A 67 8.47 -6.27 -18.38
CA GLY A 67 9.89 -6.60 -18.32
C GLY A 67 10.80 -5.60 -17.61
N THR A 68 10.26 -4.52 -17.02
CA THR A 68 11.06 -3.48 -16.32
C THR A 68 10.99 -3.51 -14.80
N LEU A 69 10.20 -4.44 -14.24
CA LEU A 69 9.94 -4.54 -12.80
C LEU A 69 11.23 -4.80 -12.01
N LYS A 70 12.10 -5.67 -12.51
CA LYS A 70 13.35 -6.05 -11.84
C LYS A 70 14.32 -4.88 -11.77
N GLU A 71 14.49 -4.14 -12.86
CA GLU A 71 15.35 -2.95 -12.92
C GLU A 71 14.80 -1.84 -12.01
N SER A 72 13.47 -1.66 -12.00
CA SER A 72 12.81 -0.70 -11.13
C SER A 72 13.02 -1.05 -9.64
N LEU A 73 12.90 -2.35 -9.30
CA LEU A 73 13.23 -2.85 -7.97
C LEU A 73 14.69 -2.64 -7.61
N GLN A 74 15.62 -2.86 -8.54
CA GLN A 74 17.04 -2.59 -8.33
C GLN A 74 17.32 -1.12 -8.00
N GLY A 75 16.68 -0.19 -8.73
CA GLY A 75 16.75 1.24 -8.40
C GLY A 75 16.21 1.53 -7.00
N PHE A 76 15.04 0.99 -6.67
CA PHE A 76 14.41 1.19 -5.37
C PHE A 76 15.27 0.68 -4.19
N ILE A 77 15.89 -0.50 -4.30
CA ILE A 77 16.71 -1.06 -3.22
C ILE A 77 18.05 -0.33 -3.02
N LEU A 78 18.52 0.43 -4.02
CA LEU A 78 19.71 1.27 -3.88
C LEU A 78 19.42 2.47 -2.97
N ASP A 79 18.24 3.06 -3.11
CA ASP A 79 17.79 4.17 -2.27
C ASP A 79 17.33 3.70 -0.89
N TYR A 80 16.75 2.49 -0.82
CA TYR A 80 16.16 1.93 0.39
C TYR A 80 16.62 0.50 0.62
N ASP A 81 17.65 0.33 1.43
CA ASP A 81 18.19 -0.99 1.75
C ASP A 81 17.33 -1.77 2.77
N VAL A 82 16.40 -1.11 3.46
CA VAL A 82 15.41 -1.74 4.35
C VAL A 82 14.08 -1.01 4.23
N PHE A 83 13.02 -1.75 3.95
CA PHE A 83 11.68 -1.21 3.75
C PHE A 83 10.60 -2.21 4.18
N SER A 84 9.44 -1.69 4.53
CA SER A 84 8.25 -2.47 4.87
C SER A 84 7.43 -2.83 3.64
N VAL A 85 6.47 -3.75 3.79
CA VAL A 85 5.60 -4.16 2.68
C VAL A 85 4.79 -2.98 2.14
N SER A 86 4.20 -2.16 3.01
CA SER A 86 3.45 -0.98 2.59
C SER A 86 4.32 0.04 1.84
N GLU A 87 5.57 0.21 2.24
CA GLU A 87 6.49 1.12 1.53
C GLU A 87 6.84 0.61 0.12
N LEU A 88 7.00 -0.72 -0.03
CA LEU A 88 7.13 -1.33 -1.36
C LEU A 88 5.87 -1.07 -2.20
N ARG A 89 4.67 -1.22 -1.62
CA ARG A 89 3.39 -0.96 -2.28
C ARG A 89 3.10 0.50 -2.59
N TYR A 90 3.81 1.42 -1.96
CA TYR A 90 3.75 2.83 -2.35
C TYR A 90 4.44 3.04 -3.72
N TYR A 91 5.63 2.46 -3.91
CA TYR A 91 6.40 2.57 -5.15
C TYR A 91 5.92 1.64 -6.27
N PHE A 92 5.44 0.46 -5.93
CA PHE A 92 4.90 -0.54 -6.87
C PHE A 92 3.42 -0.78 -6.56
N PRO A 93 2.57 0.22 -6.87
CA PRO A 93 1.19 0.21 -6.44
C PRO A 93 0.35 -0.79 -7.21
N GLY A 94 0.66 -1.15 -8.46
CA GLY A 94 -0.14 -2.08 -9.26
C GLY A 94 0.48 -3.45 -9.52
N ASP A 95 1.80 -3.61 -9.33
CA ASP A 95 2.49 -4.85 -9.69
C ASP A 95 2.06 -6.03 -8.81
N LYS A 96 2.14 -7.26 -9.33
CA LYS A 96 1.65 -8.43 -8.58
C LYS A 96 2.57 -8.76 -7.41
N GLU A 97 1.98 -9.14 -6.28
CA GLU A 97 2.74 -9.52 -5.07
C GLU A 97 3.77 -10.61 -5.37
N ALA A 98 3.34 -11.66 -6.08
CA ALA A 98 4.20 -12.79 -6.43
C ALA A 98 5.41 -12.38 -7.27
N GLU A 99 5.25 -11.44 -8.20
CA GLU A 99 6.34 -10.97 -9.07
C GLU A 99 7.34 -10.12 -8.26
N LEU A 100 6.84 -9.20 -7.44
CA LEU A 100 7.67 -8.42 -6.52
C LEU A 100 8.48 -9.32 -5.58
N PHE A 101 7.83 -10.31 -4.96
CA PHE A 101 8.45 -11.23 -4.02
C PHE A 101 9.51 -12.11 -4.70
N SER A 102 9.21 -12.61 -5.90
CA SER A 102 10.17 -13.41 -6.69
C SER A 102 11.43 -12.60 -6.98
N HIS A 103 11.28 -11.40 -7.52
CA HIS A 103 12.43 -10.54 -7.86
C HIS A 103 13.20 -10.09 -6.63
N LEU A 104 12.54 -9.71 -5.53
CA LEU A 104 13.24 -9.37 -4.28
C LEU A 104 14.04 -10.55 -3.74
N THR A 105 13.49 -11.76 -3.81
CA THR A 105 14.20 -12.97 -3.38
C THR A 105 15.43 -13.23 -4.26
N GLU A 106 15.30 -13.09 -5.58
CA GLU A 106 16.44 -13.17 -6.52
C GLU A 106 17.53 -12.12 -6.23
N LEU A 107 17.12 -10.93 -5.81
CA LEU A 107 18.02 -9.84 -5.41
C LEU A 107 18.61 -10.03 -4.01
N GLY A 108 18.40 -11.19 -3.37
CA GLY A 108 18.98 -11.53 -2.08
C GLY A 108 18.26 -10.89 -0.88
N TYR A 109 17.04 -10.39 -1.07
CA TYR A 109 16.21 -9.88 0.01
C TYR A 109 15.32 -10.98 0.60
N VAL A 110 15.00 -10.85 1.88
CA VAL A 110 14.04 -11.72 2.57
C VAL A 110 13.10 -10.91 3.44
N LEU A 111 11.85 -11.36 3.55
CA LEU A 111 10.84 -10.75 4.40
C LEU A 111 10.99 -11.27 5.84
N LYS A 112 10.97 -10.37 6.83
CA LYS A 112 11.09 -10.75 8.25
C LYS A 112 10.18 -9.92 9.14
N THR A 113 9.44 -10.60 10.00
CA THR A 113 8.71 -9.97 11.11
C THR A 113 9.68 -9.64 12.24
N LEU A 114 9.69 -8.38 12.69
CA LEU A 114 10.52 -7.89 13.80
C LEU A 114 9.64 -7.41 14.95
N VAL A 115 10.02 -7.72 16.20
CA VAL A 115 9.30 -7.18 17.36
C VAL A 115 9.48 -5.66 17.39
N GLY A 116 8.35 -4.96 17.56
CA GLY A 116 8.27 -3.50 17.57
C GLY A 116 7.91 -2.89 16.22
N GLU A 117 7.93 -3.66 15.13
CA GLU A 117 7.50 -3.19 13.82
C GLU A 117 6.04 -3.60 13.56
N PRO A 118 5.20 -2.71 12.99
CA PRO A 118 3.78 -2.99 12.76
C PRO A 118 3.52 -3.95 11.60
N GLU A 119 4.53 -4.20 10.76
CA GLU A 119 4.45 -5.07 9.59
C GLU A 119 5.81 -5.72 9.29
N PRO A 120 5.84 -6.81 8.50
CA PRO A 120 7.07 -7.42 8.05
C PRO A 120 7.93 -6.46 7.21
N VAL A 121 9.24 -6.61 7.30
CA VAL A 121 10.22 -5.78 6.59
C VAL A 121 11.11 -6.60 5.67
N TRP A 122 11.28 -6.11 4.46
CA TRP A 122 12.26 -6.55 3.49
C TRP A 122 13.65 -6.05 3.86
N ARG A 123 14.61 -6.97 3.80
CA ARG A 123 16.00 -6.68 4.14
C ARG A 123 16.96 -7.60 3.36
N PRO A 124 18.23 -7.20 3.15
CA PRO A 124 19.27 -8.06 2.61
C PRO A 124 19.53 -9.28 3.49
N LYS A 125 19.63 -10.46 2.87
CA LYS A 125 20.01 -11.71 3.54
C LYS A 125 21.34 -11.51 4.29
N GLY A 126 21.39 -11.94 5.54
CA GLY A 126 22.52 -11.71 6.45
C GLY A 126 22.50 -10.41 7.27
N MET A 127 21.73 -9.38 6.90
CA MET A 127 21.66 -8.14 7.70
C MET A 127 21.12 -8.41 9.12
N GLN A 128 21.81 -7.88 10.13
CA GLN A 128 21.47 -8.09 11.54
C GLN A 128 20.26 -7.26 11.98
N ARG A 129 19.44 -7.82 12.88
CA ARG A 129 18.21 -7.20 13.39
C ARG A 129 18.41 -5.79 13.95
N HIS A 130 19.47 -5.58 14.73
CA HIS A 130 19.74 -4.27 15.33
C HIS A 130 20.05 -3.22 14.25
N THR A 131 20.76 -3.60 13.17
CA THR A 131 21.06 -2.73 12.02
C THR A 131 19.78 -2.36 11.29
N ILE A 132 18.89 -3.33 11.07
CA ILE A 132 17.59 -3.12 10.43
C ILE A 132 16.77 -2.10 11.23
N GLN A 133 16.63 -2.30 12.54
CA GLN A 133 15.89 -1.38 13.41
C GLN A 133 16.52 0.03 13.45
N ARG A 134 17.85 0.12 13.49
CA ARG A 134 18.55 1.42 13.46
C ARG A 134 18.26 2.16 12.15
N LYS A 135 18.30 1.45 11.01
CA LYS A 135 18.03 2.03 9.69
C LYS A 135 16.59 2.52 9.56
N LEU A 136 15.63 1.71 9.97
CA LEU A 136 14.21 2.09 9.98
C LEU A 136 13.96 3.33 10.85
N LYS A 137 14.54 3.38 12.05
CA LYS A 137 14.41 4.54 12.96
C LYS A 137 15.08 5.81 12.46
N ALA A 138 16.15 5.69 11.67
CA ALA A 138 16.93 6.82 11.18
C ALA A 138 16.27 7.56 10.00
N ARG A 139 15.22 6.98 9.41
CA ARG A 139 14.55 7.55 8.23
C ARG A 139 13.08 7.83 8.48
N LYS A 140 12.52 8.73 7.68
CA LYS A 140 11.06 8.87 7.59
C LYS A 140 10.49 7.66 6.85
N ARG A 141 9.28 7.28 7.24
CA ARG A 141 8.50 6.26 6.52
C ARG A 141 8.18 6.77 5.12
N ILE A 142 8.30 5.89 4.13
CA ILE A 142 8.00 6.19 2.74
C ILE A 142 6.47 6.25 2.55
N GLY A 143 6.00 7.26 1.84
CA GLY A 143 4.59 7.41 1.47
C GLY A 143 4.15 8.87 1.39
N SER A 144 3.07 9.12 0.64
CA SER A 144 2.37 10.40 0.69
C SER A 144 1.52 10.51 1.97
N PRO A 145 1.16 11.73 2.42
CA PRO A 145 0.27 11.91 3.56
C PRO A 145 -1.05 11.15 3.43
N GLU A 146 -1.66 11.16 2.25
CA GLU A 146 -2.94 10.49 1.94
C GLU A 146 -2.78 8.97 2.02
N TYR A 147 -1.68 8.44 1.50
CA TYR A 147 -1.37 7.02 1.58
C TYR A 147 -1.19 6.55 3.02
N LEU A 148 -0.39 7.28 3.80
CA LEU A 148 -0.17 6.94 5.22
C LEU A 148 -1.45 7.07 6.05
N ALA A 149 -2.28 8.08 5.76
CA ALA A 149 -3.60 8.23 6.37
C ALA A 149 -4.53 7.07 6.03
N TYR A 150 -4.51 6.57 4.79
CA TYR A 150 -5.23 5.37 4.39
C TYR A 150 -4.76 4.13 5.15
N LEU A 151 -3.46 3.86 5.21
CA LEU A 151 -2.93 2.68 5.92
C LEU A 151 -3.32 2.61 7.40
N SER A 152 -3.60 3.76 8.02
CA SER A 152 -3.96 3.89 9.43
C SER A 152 -5.41 4.32 9.65
N TYR A 153 -6.24 4.28 8.60
CA TYR A 153 -7.59 4.81 8.64
C TYR A 153 -8.46 4.09 9.67
N LYS A 154 -9.08 4.89 10.53
CA LYS A 154 -10.10 4.47 11.48
C LYS A 154 -11.38 5.24 11.14
N PRO A 155 -12.52 4.55 10.95
CA PRO A 155 -13.76 5.24 10.68
C PRO A 155 -14.14 6.08 11.90
N PRO A 156 -14.76 7.25 11.72
CA PRO A 156 -15.30 8.02 12.83
C PRO A 156 -16.27 7.14 13.63
N GLN A 157 -16.11 7.12 14.97
CA GLN A 157 -17.03 6.41 15.85
C GLN A 157 -18.43 6.94 15.60
N ARG A 158 -19.37 6.08 15.18
CA ARG A 158 -20.79 6.45 15.14
C ARG A 158 -21.18 6.83 16.55
N LYS A 159 -21.52 8.11 16.77
CA LYS A 159 -22.27 8.50 17.96
C LYS A 159 -23.68 7.98 17.74
N ASP A 160 -23.90 6.71 18.07
CA ASP A 160 -25.24 6.15 18.15
C ASP A 160 -25.92 6.81 19.36
N THR A 161 -26.46 8.01 19.16
CA THR A 161 -27.50 8.54 20.04
C THR A 161 -28.75 7.74 19.74
N THR A 162 -28.91 6.61 20.42
CA THR A 162 -30.17 5.87 20.45
C THR A 162 -31.21 6.79 21.09
N VAL A 163 -31.94 7.53 20.26
CA VAL A 163 -33.16 8.22 20.71
C VAL A 163 -34.16 7.12 21.02
N ARG A 164 -34.31 6.79 22.30
CA ARG A 164 -35.44 6.00 22.79
C ARG A 164 -36.68 6.88 22.67
N HIS A 165 -37.62 6.48 21.81
CA HIS A 165 -38.98 7.02 21.79
C HIS A 165 -39.83 6.34 22.87
#